data_AF-A0A9X3S052-F1
#
_entry.id   AF-A0A9X3S052-F1
#
_cell.length_a   1.000
_cell.length_b   1.000
_cell.length_c   1.000
_cell.angle_alpha   90.00
_cell.angle_beta   90.00
_cell.angle_gamma   90.00
#
_symmetry.space_group_name_H-M   'P 1'
#
loop_
_entity.id
_entity.type
_entity.pdbx_description
1 polymer ?
#
loop_
_entity_poly.entity_id
_entity_poly.type
_entity_poly.pdbx_seq_one_letter_code
_entity_poly.pdbx_strand_id
1 'polypeptide(L)'
;MPSPDDLLADAPIQAAVTALAERNRHHLEQMTDAERNDALSHWHDLAVTVLSAAGAALGGDEDGADGNGPGRAIIVLEDAGGDEVTVHASFFPQLEDLGGEVLVTPAQAAALELLDAISGEDAEE
;
A
#
# COMPACT_ATOMS: atom_id res chain seq x y z
N MET A 1 -16.21 14.07 11.52
CA MET A 1 -15.17 14.63 10.63
C MET A 1 -14.60 13.46 9.86
N PRO A 2 -14.23 13.61 8.57
CA PRO A 2 -13.53 12.55 7.86
C PRO A 2 -12.20 12.25 8.57
N SER A 3 -11.91 10.97 8.73
CA SER A 3 -10.66 10.41 9.27
C SER A 3 -9.61 10.29 8.15
N PRO A 4 -8.31 10.22 8.49
CA PRO A 4 -7.26 9.96 7.51
C PRO A 4 -7.47 8.66 6.71
N ASP A 5 -8.13 7.66 7.31
CA ASP A 5 -8.48 6.40 6.65
C ASP A 5 -9.54 6.56 5.55
N ASP A 6 -10.38 7.60 5.63
CA ASP A 6 -11.37 7.89 4.59
C ASP A 6 -10.72 8.23 3.24
N LEU A 7 -9.42 8.58 3.21
CA LEU A 7 -8.66 8.78 1.97
C LEU A 7 -8.46 7.51 1.15
N LEU A 8 -8.57 6.34 1.77
CA LEU A 8 -8.48 5.04 1.09
C LEU A 8 -9.84 4.43 0.77
N ALA A 9 -10.93 5.16 1.01
CA ALA A 9 -12.24 4.76 0.50
C ALA A 9 -12.26 4.79 -1.04
N ASP A 10 -13.19 4.05 -1.63
CA ASP A 10 -13.34 3.94 -3.08
C ASP A 10 -13.51 5.31 -3.75
N ALA A 11 -14.34 6.20 -3.17
CA ALA A 11 -14.62 7.51 -3.76
C ALA A 11 -13.37 8.40 -3.93
N PRO A 12 -12.49 8.59 -2.91
CA PRO A 12 -11.23 9.30 -3.10
C PRO A 12 -10.26 8.64 -4.08
N ILE A 13 -10.17 7.31 -4.09
CA ILE A 13 -9.31 6.58 -5.03
C ILE A 13 -9.79 6.81 -6.47
N GLN A 14 -11.09 6.64 -6.73
CA GLN A 14 -11.70 6.89 -8.04
C GLN A 14 -11.51 8.35 -8.48
N ALA A 15 -11.63 9.31 -7.56
CA ALA A 15 -11.38 10.71 -7.85
C ALA A 15 -9.92 10.98 -8.26
N ALA A 16 -8.95 10.36 -7.58
CA ALA A 16 -7.54 10.45 -7.93
C ALA A 16 -7.22 9.82 -9.29
N VAL A 17 -7.74 8.63 -9.57
CA VAL A 17 -7.59 7.96 -10.87
C VAL A 17 -8.21 8.81 -11.99
N THR A 18 -9.40 9.36 -11.76
CA THR A 18 -10.06 10.25 -12.72
C THR A 18 -9.22 11.48 -13.02
N ALA A 19 -8.68 12.14 -11.99
CA ALA A 19 -7.81 13.31 -12.16
C ALA A 19 -6.51 12.96 -12.93
N LEU A 20 -5.93 11.78 -12.69
CA LEU A 20 -4.77 11.28 -13.44
C LEU A 20 -5.14 11.00 -14.91
N ALA A 21 -6.30 10.40 -15.16
CA ALA A 21 -6.78 10.15 -16.52
C ALA A 21 -7.04 11.46 -17.28
N GLU A 22 -7.66 12.46 -16.64
CA GLU A 22 -7.87 13.78 -17.23
C GLU A 22 -6.54 14.47 -17.58
N ARG A 23 -5.57 14.42 -16.67
CA ARG A 23 -4.22 14.97 -16.91
C ARG A 23 -3.53 14.29 -18.09
N ASN A 24 -3.76 13.01 -18.29
CA ASN A 24 -3.13 12.20 -19.35
C ASN A 24 -4.03 11.98 -20.58
N ARG A 25 -5.13 12.74 -20.71
CA ARG A 25 -6.12 12.58 -21.78
C ARG A 25 -5.50 12.41 -23.16
N HIS A 26 -4.52 13.25 -23.50
CA HIS A 26 -3.91 13.23 -24.83
C HIS A 26 -3.15 11.92 -25.13
N HIS A 27 -2.58 11.29 -24.09
CA HIS A 27 -1.94 9.98 -24.23
C HIS A 27 -2.98 8.85 -24.33
N LEU A 28 -4.09 8.95 -23.59
CA LEU A 28 -5.19 7.97 -23.64
C LEU A 28 -5.88 7.89 -25.01
N GLU A 29 -5.95 9.02 -25.72
CA GLU A 29 -6.52 9.10 -27.07
C GLU A 29 -5.67 8.35 -28.11
N GLN A 30 -4.39 8.08 -27.80
CA GLN A 30 -3.45 7.38 -28.67
C GLN A 30 -3.27 5.90 -28.29
N MET A 31 -3.80 5.48 -27.15
CA MET A 31 -3.71 4.12 -26.63
C MET A 31 -4.81 3.23 -27.20
N THR A 32 -4.46 1.97 -27.42
CA THR A 32 -5.43 0.89 -27.61
C THR A 32 -6.25 0.66 -26.33
N ASP A 33 -7.35 -0.08 -26.42
CA ASP A 33 -8.18 -0.36 -25.25
C ASP A 33 -7.45 -1.22 -24.20
N ALA A 34 -6.54 -2.09 -24.63
CA ALA A 34 -5.69 -2.87 -23.73
C ALA A 34 -4.72 -1.96 -22.96
N GLU A 35 -3.97 -1.11 -23.67
CA GLU A 35 -3.03 -0.17 -23.05
C GLU A 35 -3.74 0.85 -22.14
N ARG A 36 -4.99 1.22 -22.47
CA ARG A 36 -5.80 2.10 -21.62
C ARG A 36 -6.19 1.41 -20.31
N ASN A 37 -6.57 0.14 -20.35
CA ASN A 37 -6.88 -0.62 -19.14
C ASN A 37 -5.64 -0.79 -18.26
N ASP A 38 -4.49 -1.10 -18.86
CA ASP A 38 -3.21 -1.20 -18.14
C ASP A 38 -2.83 0.14 -17.49
N ALA A 39 -3.00 1.25 -18.21
CA ALA A 39 -2.75 2.58 -17.67
C ALA A 39 -3.68 2.95 -16.50
N LEU A 40 -4.96 2.58 -16.58
CA LEU A 40 -5.93 2.80 -15.51
C LEU A 40 -5.59 1.97 -14.26
N SER A 41 -5.18 0.71 -14.44
CA SER A 41 -4.70 -0.14 -13.33
C SER A 41 -3.47 0.47 -12.68
N HIS A 42 -2.49 0.89 -13.48
CA HIS A 42 -1.28 1.51 -12.96
C HIS A 42 -1.56 2.81 -12.19
N TRP A 43 -2.49 3.64 -12.66
CA TRP A 43 -2.88 4.86 -11.94
C TRP A 43 -3.66 4.58 -10.66
N HIS A 44 -4.42 3.49 -10.61
CA HIS A 44 -5.07 3.05 -9.38
C HIS A 44 -4.03 2.70 -8.32
N ASP A 45 -2.98 1.94 -8.67
CA ASP A 45 -1.93 1.56 -7.73
C ASP A 45 -1.13 2.78 -7.23
N LEU A 46 -0.85 3.73 -8.14
CA LEU A 46 -0.25 5.01 -7.77
C LEU A 46 -1.15 5.82 -6.83
N ALA A 47 -2.46 5.87 -7.08
CA ALA A 47 -3.41 6.59 -6.24
C ALA A 47 -3.45 5.98 -4.82
N VAL A 48 -3.53 4.66 -4.71
CA VAL A 48 -3.49 3.95 -3.41
C VAL A 48 -2.20 4.26 -2.67
N THR A 49 -1.05 4.23 -3.36
CA THR A 49 0.25 4.52 -2.75
C THR A 49 0.32 5.95 -2.20
N VAL A 50 -0.06 6.93 -3.02
CA VAL A 50 -0.01 8.36 -2.65
C VAL A 50 -1.01 8.68 -1.52
N LEU A 51 -2.24 8.17 -1.61
CA LEU A 51 -3.26 8.40 -0.59
C LEU A 51 -2.94 7.67 0.71
N SER A 52 -2.28 6.52 0.66
CA SER A 52 -1.77 5.83 1.85
C SER A 52 -0.71 6.67 2.56
N ALA A 53 0.24 7.23 1.81
CA ALA A 53 1.26 8.13 2.35
C ALA A 53 0.64 9.43 2.90
N ALA A 54 -0.36 9.98 2.22
CA ALA A 54 -1.09 11.16 2.70
C ALA A 54 -1.86 10.87 4.00
N GLY A 55 -2.53 9.72 4.08
CA GLY A 55 -3.21 9.26 5.29
C GLY A 55 -2.25 9.08 6.46
N ALA A 56 -1.06 8.51 6.23
CA ALA A 56 -0.02 8.39 7.24
C ALA A 56 0.49 9.77 7.72
N ALA A 57 0.68 10.73 6.81
CA ALA A 57 1.08 12.09 7.17
C ALA A 57 -0.01 12.84 7.97
N LEU A 58 -1.28 12.59 7.67
CA LEU A 58 -2.42 13.22 8.36
C LEU A 58 -2.75 12.55 9.71
N GLY A 59 -2.50 11.25 9.85
CA GLY A 59 -2.64 10.51 11.10
C GLY A 59 -1.42 10.60 12.03
N GLY A 60 -0.40 11.36 11.65
CA GLY A 60 0.89 11.45 12.35
C GLY A 60 0.99 12.49 13.47
N ASP A 61 -0.09 13.21 13.83
CA ASP A 61 -0.03 14.34 14.78
C ASP A 61 -0.99 14.24 15.99
N GLU A 62 -1.74 13.14 16.14
CA GLU A 62 -2.59 12.91 17.34
C GLU A 62 -2.09 11.69 18.13
N ASP A 63 -0.85 11.78 18.64
CA ASP A 63 -0.34 11.27 19.93
C ASP A 63 1.17 10.98 19.85
N GLY A 64 1.95 12.03 20.09
CA GLY A 64 3.26 11.94 20.71
C GLY A 64 4.43 11.62 19.78
N ALA A 65 5.55 12.31 20.05
CA ALA A 65 6.89 11.99 19.57
C ALA A 65 7.42 10.62 20.08
N ASP A 66 6.53 9.68 20.42
CA ASP A 66 6.78 8.39 21.06
C ASP A 66 6.21 7.20 20.24
N GLY A 67 6.09 7.33 18.91
CA GLY A 67 5.84 6.18 18.03
C GLY A 67 4.51 5.43 18.22
N ASN A 68 3.51 6.04 18.88
CA ASN A 68 2.25 5.39 19.27
C ASN A 68 1.08 5.64 18.30
N GLY A 69 1.35 6.17 17.10
CA GLY A 69 0.35 6.24 16.02
C GLY A 69 0.00 4.83 15.50
N PRO A 70 -1.19 4.64 14.87
CA PRO A 70 -1.58 3.35 14.34
C PRO A 70 -0.58 2.90 13.27
N GLY A 71 0.17 1.83 13.55
CA GLY A 71 1.09 1.22 12.60
C GLY A 71 0.32 0.70 11.37
N ARG A 72 0.84 0.97 10.17
CA ARG A 72 0.28 0.56 8.89
C ARG A 72 1.26 -0.31 8.13
N ALA A 73 0.74 -1.31 7.43
CA ALA A 73 1.48 -2.13 6.47
C ALA A 73 0.84 -1.99 5.08
N ILE A 74 1.66 -1.83 4.05
CA ILE A 74 1.27 -2.00 2.65
C ILE A 74 1.84 -3.34 2.22
N ILE A 75 0.97 -4.25 1.78
CA ILE A 75 1.34 -5.57 1.25
C ILE A 75 0.96 -5.57 -0.23
N VAL A 76 1.94 -5.74 -1.10
CA VAL A 76 1.75 -5.91 -2.54
C VAL A 76 2.00 -7.37 -2.88
N LEU A 77 1.02 -8.00 -3.53
CA LEU A 77 1.13 -9.37 -4.04
C LEU A 77 1.19 -9.29 -5.57
N GLU A 78 2.31 -9.73 -6.14
CA GLU A 78 2.55 -9.72 -7.58
C GLU A 78 2.60 -11.17 -8.10
N ASP A 79 1.95 -11.42 -9.23
CA ASP A 79 2.05 -12.69 -9.94
C ASP A 79 3.44 -12.81 -10.58
N ALA A 80 4.26 -13.73 -10.08
CA ALA A 80 5.63 -13.96 -10.55
C ALA A 80 5.67 -14.90 -11.77
N GLY A 81 4.53 -15.47 -12.16
CA GLY A 81 4.37 -16.44 -13.23
C GLY A 81 4.38 -17.88 -12.72
N GLY A 82 3.47 -18.69 -13.26
CA GLY A 82 3.24 -20.06 -12.77
C GLY A 82 2.28 -20.06 -11.58
N ASP A 83 2.60 -20.84 -10.55
CA ASP A 83 1.87 -20.86 -9.27
C ASP A 83 2.59 -20.04 -8.18
N GLU A 84 3.53 -19.16 -8.56
CA GLU A 84 4.38 -18.40 -7.64
C GLU A 84 3.90 -16.95 -7.46
N VAL A 85 3.87 -16.48 -6.20
CA VAL A 85 3.47 -15.11 -5.83
C VAL A 85 4.62 -14.40 -5.14
N THR A 86 5.02 -13.24 -5.65
CA THR A 86 5.98 -12.36 -4.96
C THR A 86 5.25 -11.47 -3.98
N VAL A 87 5.72 -11.41 -2.73
CA VAL A 87 5.12 -10.58 -1.67
C VAL A 87 6.08 -9.49 -1.24
N HIS A 88 5.65 -8.23 -1.36
CA HIS A 88 6.38 -7.05 -0.88
C HIS A 88 5.62 -6.41 0.28
N ALA A 89 6.26 -6.32 1.45
CA ALA A 89 5.71 -5.66 2.63
C ALA A 89 6.48 -4.39 2.97
N SER A 90 5.76 -3.29 3.17
CA SER A 90 6.32 -2.00 3.63
C SER A 90 5.54 -1.50 4.82
N PHE A 91 6.25 -1.12 5.89
CA PHE A 91 5.66 -0.70 7.16
C PHE A 91 5.85 0.79 7.42
N PHE A 92 4.85 1.41 8.03
CA PHE A 92 4.85 2.79 8.50
C PHE A 92 4.36 2.85 9.95
N PRO A 93 5.16 3.38 10.91
CA PRO A 93 6.54 3.83 10.76
C PRO A 93 7.47 2.71 10.27
N GLN A 94 8.61 3.09 9.67
CA GLN A 94 9.61 2.10 9.22
C GLN A 94 10.14 1.34 10.44
N LEU A 95 10.49 0.08 10.23
CA LEU A 95 11.09 -0.77 11.26
C LEU A 95 12.43 -0.15 11.70
N GLU A 96 12.56 0.15 12.99
CA GLU A 96 13.81 0.67 13.56
C GLU A 96 14.66 -0.50 14.07
N ASP A 97 15.89 -0.63 13.55
CA ASP A 97 16.90 -1.56 14.06
C ASP A 97 17.80 -0.82 15.06
N LEU A 98 17.68 -1.17 16.34
CA LEU A 98 18.49 -0.62 17.43
C LEU A 98 19.70 -1.51 17.75
N GLY A 99 20.34 -2.09 16.74
CA GLY A 99 21.57 -2.86 16.92
C GLY A 99 21.32 -4.28 17.43
N GLY A 100 20.37 -4.97 16.79
CA GLY A 100 20.07 -6.39 17.03
C GLY A 100 18.71 -6.67 17.65
N GLU A 101 17.93 -5.63 17.96
CA GLU A 101 16.53 -5.74 18.38
C GLU A 101 15.69 -4.84 17.46
N VAL A 102 14.74 -5.45 16.75
CA VAL A 102 13.80 -4.74 15.87
C VAL A 102 12.63 -4.30 16.72
N LEU A 103 12.48 -2.99 16.93
CA LEU A 103 11.28 -2.46 17.56
C LEU A 103 10.15 -2.46 16.54
N VAL A 104 9.17 -3.33 16.77
CA VAL A 104 7.95 -3.42 15.96
C VAL A 104 6.75 -3.03 16.79
N THR A 105 5.80 -2.33 16.17
CA THR A 105 4.48 -2.15 16.80
C THR A 105 3.72 -3.48 16.81
N PRO A 106 2.74 -3.68 17.71
CA PRO A 106 1.95 -4.91 17.74
C PRO A 106 1.27 -5.25 16.41
N ALA A 107 0.82 -4.23 15.67
CA ALA A 107 0.23 -4.42 14.35
C ALA A 107 1.26 -4.91 13.30
N GLN A 108 2.49 -4.40 13.37
CA GLN A 108 3.59 -4.83 12.49
C GLN A 108 4.03 -6.26 12.81
N ALA A 109 4.09 -6.63 14.10
CA ALA A 109 4.37 -8.00 14.51
C ALA A 109 3.32 -8.98 13.97
N ALA A 110 2.03 -8.66 14.13
CA ALA A 110 0.94 -9.50 13.63
C ALA A 110 0.95 -9.63 12.09
N ALA A 111 1.29 -8.56 11.38
CA ALA A 111 1.42 -8.59 9.93
C ALA A 111 2.60 -9.45 9.46
N LEU A 112 3.75 -9.39 10.15
CA LEU A 112 4.91 -10.25 9.87
C LEU A 112 4.58 -11.72 10.11
N GLU A 113 3.87 -12.04 11.19
CA GLU A 113 3.41 -13.41 11.49
C GLU A 113 2.46 -13.95 10.41
N LEU A 114 1.54 -13.11 9.91
CA LEU A 114 0.65 -13.49 8.81
C LEU A 114 1.43 -13.75 7.51
N LEU A 115 2.42 -12.92 7.20
CA LEU A 115 3.27 -13.07 6.01
C LEU A 115 4.11 -14.35 6.08
N ASP A 116 4.64 -14.67 7.27
CA ASP A 116 5.39 -15.91 7.51
C ASP A 116 4.49 -17.14 7.36
N ALA A 117 3.26 -17.10 7.89
CA ALA A 117 2.30 -18.19 7.72
C ALA A 117 1.95 -18.44 6.24
N ILE A 118 1.69 -17.38 5.47
CA ILE A 118 1.42 -17.48 4.03
C ILE A 118 2.62 -18.06 3.27
N SER A 119 3.85 -17.72 3.68
CA SER A 119 5.07 -18.19 3.02
C SER A 119 5.50 -19.60 3.49
N GLY A 120 5.04 -20.04 4.65
CA GLY A 120 5.41 -21.30 5.28
C GLY A 120 4.53 -22.50 4.91
N GLU A 121 3.32 -22.27 4.40
CA GLU A 121 2.42 -23.34 3.95
C GLU A 121 2.88 -24.05 2.66
N ASP A 122 3.89 -23.54 1.96
CA ASP A 122 4.48 -24.15 0.76
C ASP A 122 5.69 -25.08 1.04
N ALA A 123 6.01 -25.36 2.31
CA ALA A 123 7.21 -26.12 2.71
C ALA A 123 6.96 -27.54 3.28
N GLU A 124 5.76 -28.10 3.10
CA GLU A 124 5.45 -29.49 3.51
C GLU A 124 5.11 -30.38 2.29
N GLU A 125 6.16 -30.92 1.63
CA GLU A 125 6.11 -32.15 0.80
C GLU A 125 7.13 -33.20 1.28
#